data_AF-A0A5K1DZ82-F1
#
_entry.id   AF-A0A5K1DZ82-F1
#
_cell.length_a   1.000
_cell.length_b   1.000
_cell.length_c   1.000
_cell.angle_alpha   90.00
_cell.angle_beta   90.00
_cell.angle_gamma   90.00
#
_symmetry.space_group_name_H-M   'P 1'
#
loop_
_entity.id
_entity.type
_entity.pdbx_description
1 polymer ?
#
loop_
_entity_poly.entity_id
_entity_poly.type
_entity_poly.pdbx_seq_one_letter_code
_entity_poly.pdbx_strand_id
1 'polypeptide(L)'
;VYAPRLDDPSSGTFERCSTDTFKITGPCTYEICYFYLLRMGRDGWKPEQVKVYSPNSRAVTFYYDMFLPNGVWYGFNLCSGSSAAAT
;
A
#
# COMPACT_ATOMS: atom_id res chain seq x y z
N VAL A 1 -9.67 -6.27 -0.10
CA VAL A 1 -9.26 -6.61 -1.48
C VAL A 1 -7.85 -7.16 -1.42
N TYR A 2 -7.54 -8.24 -2.16
CA TYR A 2 -6.21 -8.86 -2.19
C TYR A 2 -5.69 -8.85 -3.63
N ALA A 3 -4.44 -8.42 -3.81
CA ALA A 3 -3.71 -8.51 -5.08
C ALA A 3 -2.50 -9.44 -4.87
N PRO A 4 -2.42 -10.59 -5.55
CA PRO A 4 -1.38 -11.59 -5.28
C PRO A 4 0.01 -11.14 -5.73
N ARG A 5 0.09 -10.30 -6.77
CA ARG A 5 1.33 -9.76 -7.29
C ARG A 5 1.08 -8.38 -7.87
N LEU A 6 2.02 -7.45 -7.62
CA LEU A 6 1.97 -6.09 -8.14
C LEU A 6 3.07 -5.84 -9.18
N ASP A 7 4.22 -6.49 -9.03
CA ASP A 7 5.32 -6.37 -9.97
C ASP A 7 5.11 -7.20 -11.23
N ASP A 8 5.60 -6.66 -12.33
CA ASP A 8 5.98 -7.42 -13.52
C ASP A 8 7.50 -7.29 -13.73
N PRO A 9 8.28 -8.38 -13.87
CA PRO A 9 9.74 -8.33 -13.95
C PRO A 9 10.30 -7.46 -15.09
N SER A 10 9.49 -7.17 -16.12
CA SER A 10 9.91 -6.34 -17.26
C SER A 10 9.53 -4.87 -17.12
N SER A 11 8.76 -4.51 -16.08
CA SER A 11 8.16 -3.18 -15.93
C SER A 11 9.04 -2.14 -15.23
N GLY A 12 10.14 -2.54 -14.58
CA GLY A 12 10.96 -1.62 -13.76
C GLY A 12 10.20 -1.06 -12.55
N THR A 13 9.22 -1.81 -12.04
CA THR A 13 8.45 -1.43 -10.85
C THR A 13 9.32 -1.49 -9.60
N PHE A 14 9.05 -0.58 -8.65
CA PHE A 14 9.74 -0.47 -7.37
C PHE A 14 11.21 -0.03 -7.42
N GLU A 15 11.61 0.58 -8.54
CA GLU A 15 12.90 1.23 -8.67
C GLU A 15 13.06 2.40 -7.70
N ARG A 16 14.32 2.80 -7.46
CA ARG A 16 14.60 3.92 -6.56
C ARG A 16 14.00 5.21 -7.12
N CYS A 17 13.37 5.99 -6.23
CA CYS A 17 12.75 7.27 -6.56
C CYS A 17 11.65 7.18 -7.63
N SER A 18 11.05 6.01 -7.83
CA SER A 18 9.89 5.84 -8.71
C SER A 18 8.57 6.11 -7.99
N THR A 19 7.52 6.33 -8.76
CA THR A 19 6.14 6.24 -8.29
C THR A 19 5.38 5.32 -9.24
N ASP A 20 5.02 4.13 -8.74
CA ASP A 20 4.32 3.12 -9.51
C ASP A 20 2.82 3.12 -9.17
N THR A 21 1.97 3.05 -10.20
CA THR A 21 0.50 3.08 -10.04
C THR A 21 -0.11 1.77 -10.51
N PHE A 22 -0.90 1.13 -9.65
CA PHE A 22 -1.55 -0.14 -9.92
C PHE A 22 -3.07 0.01 -9.88
N LYS A 23 -3.77 -0.64 -10.81
CA LYS A 23 -5.23 -0.76 -10.80
C LYS A 23 -5.61 -2.15 -10.31
N ILE A 24 -6.22 -2.23 -9.13
CA ILE A 24 -6.66 -3.49 -8.53
C ILE A 24 -8.18 -3.57 -8.63
N THR A 25 -8.68 -4.63 -9.25
CA THR A 25 -10.12 -4.90 -9.34
C THR A 25 -10.57 -5.73 -8.15
N GLY A 26 -11.68 -5.36 -7.52
CA GLY A 26 -12.26 -6.05 -6.39
C GLY A 26 -13.70 -5.61 -6.12
N PRO A 27 -14.35 -6.14 -5.07
CA PRO A 27 -15.66 -5.66 -4.64
C PRO A 27 -15.60 -4.18 -4.24
N CYS A 28 -16.74 -3.49 -4.31
CA CYS A 28 -16.87 -2.13 -3.82
C CYS A 28 -16.46 -2.08 -2.34
N THR A 29 -15.53 -1.18 -2.01
CA THR A 29 -15.08 -0.96 -0.65
C THR A 29 -15.67 0.33 -0.09
N TYR A 30 -15.90 0.34 1.22
CA TYR A 30 -16.08 1.58 1.96
C TYR A 30 -14.74 2.29 2.12
N GLU A 31 -14.67 3.23 3.06
CA GLU A 31 -13.43 3.91 3.39
C GLU A 31 -12.32 2.93 3.79
N ILE A 32 -11.18 3.02 3.11
CA ILE A 32 -10.03 2.16 3.36
C ILE A 32 -9.35 2.59 4.67
N CYS A 33 -9.40 1.74 5.69
CA CYS A 33 -8.78 2.01 6.99
C CYS A 33 -7.64 1.05 7.34
N TYR A 34 -7.35 0.06 6.50
CA TYR A 34 -6.22 -0.83 6.69
C TYR A 34 -5.56 -1.18 5.36
N PHE A 35 -4.25 -1.36 5.37
CA PHE A 35 -3.47 -1.71 4.18
C PHE A 35 -2.19 -2.42 4.60
N TYR A 36 -1.86 -3.51 3.92
CA TYR A 36 -0.70 -4.34 4.18
C TYR A 36 0.03 -4.69 2.89
N LEU A 37 1.36 -4.69 2.95
CA LEU A 37 2.26 -5.14 1.90
C LEU A 37 2.97 -6.41 2.34
N LEU A 38 3.15 -7.33 1.40
CA LEU A 38 4.00 -8.48 1.56
C LEU A 38 5.15 -8.35 0.57
N ARG A 39 6.38 -8.23 1.08
CA ARG A 39 7.59 -8.27 0.26
C ARG A 39 8.16 -9.68 0.25
N MET A 40 8.38 -10.21 -0.94
CA MET A 40 9.07 -11.48 -1.17
C MET A 40 10.29 -11.23 -2.05
N GLY A 41 11.44 -11.79 -1.68
CA GLY A 41 12.64 -11.73 -2.50
C GLY A 41 13.88 -11.29 -1.72
N ARG A 42 15.00 -11.17 -2.41
CA ARG A 42 16.28 -10.78 -1.80
C ARG A 42 16.42 -9.28 -1.65
N ASP A 43 15.98 -8.53 -2.66
CA ASP A 43 16.17 -7.09 -2.69
C ASP A 43 15.26 -6.39 -1.67
N GLY A 44 15.85 -5.48 -0.90
CA GLY A 44 15.11 -4.64 0.03
C GLY A 44 14.27 -3.63 -0.72
N TRP A 45 13.13 -3.26 -0.14
CA TRP A 45 12.28 -2.21 -0.67
C TRP A 45 11.80 -1.31 0.46
N LYS A 46 11.99 0.00 0.30
CA LYS A 46 11.62 1.04 1.26
C LYS A 46 10.68 2.03 0.56
N PRO A 47 9.37 1.75 0.51
CA PRO A 47 8.42 2.74 0.04
C PRO A 47 8.36 3.92 1.03
N GLU A 48 8.28 5.13 0.51
CA GLU A 48 8.03 6.31 1.33
C GLU A 48 6.57 6.29 1.83
N GLN A 49 5.63 6.19 0.90
CA GLN A 49 4.20 6.17 1.17
C GLN A 49 3.42 5.37 0.12
N VAL A 50 2.22 4.92 0.49
CA VAL A 50 1.24 4.34 -0.42
C VAL A 50 -0.05 5.13 -0.34
N LYS A 51 -0.55 5.60 -1.49
CA LYS A 51 -1.84 6.29 -1.58
C LYS A 51 -2.86 5.40 -2.27
N VAL A 52 -3.95 5.11 -1.58
CA VAL A 52 -5.04 4.27 -2.08
C VAL A 52 -6.20 5.15 -2.51
N TYR A 53 -6.65 4.96 -3.75
CA TYR A 53 -7.84 5.59 -4.30
C TYR A 53 -8.91 4.53 -4.49
N SER A 54 -10.11 4.79 -3.99
CA SER A 54 -11.28 3.94 -4.24
C SER A 54 -12.44 4.80 -4.73
N PRO A 55 -13.23 4.32 -5.71
CA PRO A 55 -14.42 5.01 -6.17
C PRO A 55 -15.35 5.31 -4.99
N ASN A 56 -15.84 6.56 -4.91
CA ASN A 56 -16.81 7.00 -3.89
C ASN A 56 -16.28 7.00 -2.43
N SER A 57 -14.97 6.99 -2.22
CA SER A 57 -14.36 7.11 -0.89
C SER A 57 -13.18 8.07 -0.92
N ARG A 58 -12.83 8.65 0.24
CA ARG A 58 -11.64 9.51 0.32
C ARG A 58 -10.37 8.71 0.06
N ALA A 59 -9.42 9.32 -0.62
CA ALA A 59 -8.09 8.74 -0.75
C ALA A 59 -7.41 8.69 0.62
N VAL A 60 -6.70 7.61 0.89
CA VAL A 60 -5.98 7.41 2.16
C VAL A 60 -4.51 7.17 1.87
N THR A 61 -3.64 7.79 2.67
CA THR A 61 -2.19 7.64 2.56
C THR A 61 -1.65 6.88 3.77
N PHE A 62 -0.86 5.85 3.51
CA PHE A 62 -0.12 5.08 4.50
C PHE A 62 1.38 5.39 4.36
N TYR A 63 2.00 5.86 5.43
CA TYR A 63 3.42 6.21 5.46
C TYR A 63 4.25 5.04 5.99
N TYR A 64 5.24 4.60 5.24
CA TYR A 64 6.11 3.48 5.63
C TYR A 64 7.50 3.97 6.00
N ASP A 65 8.18 4.70 5.08
CA ASP A 65 9.58 5.17 5.16
C ASP A 65 10.58 4.21 5.84
N MET A 66 10.33 2.90 5.70
CA MET A 66 11.18 1.85 6.26
C MET A 66 11.27 0.65 5.32
N PHE A 67 12.35 -0.12 5.44
CA PHE A 67 12.50 -1.36 4.69
C PHE A 67 11.46 -2.38 5.13
N LEU A 68 10.73 -2.94 4.18
CA LEU A 68 9.75 -3.98 4.48
C LEU A 68 10.44 -5.31 4.83
N PRO A 69 10.00 -6.00 5.90
CA PRO A 69 10.51 -7.33 6.25
C PRO A 69 10.23 -8.34 5.14
N ASN A 70 11.12 -9.34 4.98
CA ASN A 70 10.89 -10.43 4.04
C ASN A 70 9.84 -11.40 4.58
N GLY A 71 8.84 -11.76 3.77
CA GLY A 71 7.92 -12.84 4.11
C GLY A 71 6.95 -12.54 5.26
N VAL A 72 6.77 -11.27 5.60
CA VAL A 72 5.84 -10.84 6.66
C VAL A 72 4.92 -9.76 6.09
N TRP A 73 3.63 -9.89 6.36
CA TRP A 73 2.65 -8.85 6.09
C TRP A 73 2.92 -7.64 7.00
N TYR A 74 3.34 -6.53 6.40
CA TYR A 74 3.65 -5.30 7.12
C TYR A 74 2.70 -4.19 6.68
N GLY A 75 2.13 -3.46 7.63
CA GLY A 75 1.13 -2.44 7.33
C GLY A 75 0.41 -1.92 8.55
N PHE A 76 -0.72 -1.25 8.30
CA PHE A 76 -1.45 -0.47 9.30
C PHE A 76 -2.92 -0.88 9.34
N ASN A 77 -3.51 -0.87 10.53
CA ASN A 77 -4.94 -0.97 10.74
C ASN A 77 -5.39 0.22 11.60
N LEU A 78 -6.09 1.16 10.96
CA LEU A 78 -6.56 2.42 11.50
C LEU A 78 -8.09 2.44 11.65
N CYS A 79 -8.76 1.29 11.55
CA CYS A 79 -10.23 1.21 11.52
C CYS A 79 -10.91 1.63 12.82
N SER A 80 -10.17 1.71 13.93
CA SER A 80 -10.63 2.23 15.22
C SER A 80 -10.16 3.66 15.51
N GLY A 81 -9.40 4.29 14.60
CA GLY A 81 -8.70 5.55 14.80
C GLY A 81 -9.41 6.80 14.27
N SER A 82 -10.72 6.73 13.98
CA SER A 82 -11.53 7.89 13.61
C SER A 82 -11.80 8.81 14.81
N SER A 83 -10.73 9.29 15.45
CA SER A 83 -10.73 10.41 16.37
C SER A 83 -9.37 11.11 16.24
N ALA A 84 -9.43 12.35 15.75
CA ALA A 84 -8.36 13.35 15.67
C ALA A 84 -7.29 13.20 14.57
N ALA A 85 -7.61 13.79 13.41
CA ALA A 85 -6.73 14.79 12.81
C ALA A 85 -7.62 15.92 12.25
N ALA A 86 -8.07 16.79 13.16
CA ALA A 86 -8.51 18.12 12.82
C ALA A 86 -7.35 19.06 13.16
N THR A 87 -6.78 19.68 12.13
CA THR A 87 -6.02 20.95 12.19
C THR A 87 -6.18 21.63 10.85
#